data_AF-A0A5C3KGK8-F1
#
_entry.id   AF-A0A5C3KGK8-F1
#
_cell.length_a   1.000
_cell.length_b   1.000
_cell.length_c   1.000
_cell.angle_alpha   90.00
_cell.angle_beta   90.00
_cell.angle_gamma   90.00
#
_symmetry.space_group_name_H-M   'P 1'
#
loop_
_entity.id
_entity.type
_entity.pdbx_description
1 polymer ?
#
loop_
_entity_poly.entity_id
_entity_poly.type
_entity_poly.pdbx_seq_one_letter_code
_entity_poly.pdbx_strand_id
1 'polypeptide(L)'
;MVLAILPWYTGILLALAAFFGMHHIVTRVLLNRATYTDAVTQSPYFAGIITASIIWVVYAWVTRLLQQQSHPIGHLFFALSVGLCAYNFFRAITLDPGTCPKPSSDEELKQIIEDLASEGRLNGQTFCIQCMARKPLRSKHCRVCDKCVARSDHHCPWVWNCVGSNNHRQFLLFVLTLVVGIVLFDYLTYAYYAGAPLPTNPAEISPSCPLPLEACAITSYDSFLISVAIWATLQLTWTSLLLGSQLWQVARQMTTLEVSNLGRYGFMGGRGGASLTGQMGHRQNRFTANQLPGVDSEDASLAGGEVSGGAHSHRRGGFLMNLLGFDRFTKGKAVDGLTRASKASNPFDLGVVSNCKDFWSNGKELGVEYDKLYDVPLEGFREAKARRNEEEQGELPGGSTGLRKSGTPRTGLFMGLTSPFRSANRSGYEPVSQV
;
A
#
# COMPACT_ATOMS: atom_id res chain seq x y z
N MET A 1 -24.04 -9.85 -20.19
CA MET A 1 -25.09 -10.34 -21.12
C MET A 1 -24.58 -11.37 -22.11
N VAL A 2 -23.49 -11.12 -22.86
CA VAL A 2 -22.96 -12.06 -23.87
C VAL A 2 -22.77 -13.50 -23.32
N LEU A 3 -22.14 -13.64 -22.16
CA LEU A 3 -21.89 -14.94 -21.52
C LEU A 3 -23.13 -15.65 -20.96
N ALA A 4 -24.26 -14.95 -20.89
CA ALA A 4 -25.54 -15.52 -20.46
C ALA A 4 -26.41 -15.96 -21.65
N ILE A 5 -26.04 -15.60 -22.88
CA ILE A 5 -26.83 -15.85 -24.11
C ILE A 5 -26.08 -16.80 -25.05
N LEU A 6 -24.74 -16.69 -25.11
CA LEU A 6 -23.90 -17.51 -25.99
C LEU A 6 -23.18 -18.61 -25.20
N PRO A 7 -22.83 -19.74 -25.87
CA PRO A 7 -21.93 -20.73 -25.30
C PRO A 7 -20.64 -20.07 -24.80
N TRP A 8 -20.10 -20.55 -23.68
CA TRP A 8 -18.98 -19.89 -23.00
C TRP A 8 -17.76 -19.65 -23.92
N TYR A 9 -17.45 -20.55 -24.86
CA TYR A 9 -16.29 -20.44 -25.75
C TYR A 9 -16.45 -19.35 -26.82
N THR A 10 -17.63 -19.14 -27.38
CA THR A 10 -17.90 -18.00 -28.29
C THR A 10 -18.17 -16.72 -27.51
N GLY A 11 -18.87 -16.84 -26.37
CA GLY A 11 -19.19 -15.73 -25.49
C GLY A 11 -17.96 -15.08 -24.89
N ILE A 12 -16.92 -15.85 -24.50
CA ILE A 12 -15.65 -15.30 -24.00
C ILE A 12 -14.93 -14.52 -25.08
N LEU A 13 -14.83 -15.06 -26.31
CA LEU A 13 -14.15 -14.35 -27.41
C LEU A 13 -14.84 -13.02 -27.73
N LEU A 14 -16.18 -13.02 -27.79
CA LEU A 14 -16.94 -11.81 -28.02
C LEU A 14 -16.87 -10.83 -26.83
N ALA A 15 -16.84 -11.34 -25.59
CA ALA A 15 -16.64 -10.52 -24.40
C ALA A 15 -15.25 -9.87 -24.38
N LEU A 16 -14.20 -10.59 -24.77
CA LEU A 16 -12.85 -10.06 -24.91
C LEU A 16 -12.77 -9.01 -26.03
N ALA A 17 -13.42 -9.26 -27.17
CA ALA A 17 -13.50 -8.29 -28.26
C ALA A 17 -14.28 -7.03 -27.83
N ALA A 18 -15.37 -7.18 -27.10
CA ALA A 18 -16.15 -6.07 -26.55
C ALA A 18 -15.35 -5.29 -25.50
N PHE A 19 -14.62 -5.98 -24.61
CA PHE A 19 -13.71 -5.35 -23.65
C PHE A 19 -12.60 -4.58 -24.36
N PHE A 20 -11.96 -5.18 -25.36
CA PHE A 20 -10.93 -4.52 -26.16
C PHE A 20 -11.50 -3.31 -26.90
N GLY A 21 -12.67 -3.43 -27.52
CA GLY A 21 -13.36 -2.32 -28.20
C GLY A 21 -13.71 -1.18 -27.24
N MET A 22 -14.31 -1.49 -26.10
CA MET A 22 -14.62 -0.51 -25.05
C MET A 22 -13.34 0.16 -24.52
N HIS A 23 -12.31 -0.64 -24.19
CA HIS A 23 -11.03 -0.13 -23.75
C HIS A 23 -10.42 0.80 -24.81
N HIS A 24 -10.41 0.39 -26.07
CA HIS A 24 -9.92 1.20 -27.18
C HIS A 24 -10.68 2.53 -27.31
N ILE A 25 -12.01 2.51 -27.23
CA ILE A 25 -12.84 3.73 -27.29
C ILE A 25 -12.54 4.66 -26.12
N VAL A 26 -12.57 4.14 -24.88
CA VAL A 26 -12.30 4.96 -23.69
C VAL A 26 -10.92 5.60 -23.78
N THR A 27 -9.94 4.81 -24.21
CA THR A 27 -8.55 5.21 -24.18
C THR A 27 -8.11 6.12 -25.32
N ARG A 28 -8.60 5.86 -26.53
CA ARG A 28 -8.21 6.60 -27.74
C ARG A 28 -9.17 7.72 -28.08
N VAL A 29 -10.45 7.59 -27.76
CA VAL A 29 -11.49 8.55 -28.16
C VAL A 29 -11.87 9.45 -26.99
N LEU A 30 -12.17 8.90 -25.81
CA LEU A 30 -12.68 9.69 -24.69
C LEU A 30 -11.59 10.43 -23.91
N LEU A 31 -10.43 9.81 -23.70
CA LEU A 31 -9.34 10.37 -22.89
C LEU A 31 -8.35 11.27 -23.66
N ASN A 32 -8.58 11.50 -24.96
CA ASN A 32 -7.87 12.34 -25.93
C ASN A 32 -6.66 13.16 -25.39
N ARG A 33 -5.53 12.49 -25.12
CA ARG A 33 -4.24 13.11 -24.79
C ARG A 33 -3.11 12.46 -25.59
N ALA A 34 -2.07 13.25 -25.85
CA ALA A 34 -0.91 12.85 -26.66
C ALA A 34 -0.16 11.62 -26.10
N THR A 35 -0.17 11.42 -24.77
CA THR A 35 0.36 10.22 -24.11
C THR A 35 -0.76 9.39 -23.47
N TYR A 36 -1.02 8.23 -24.06
CA TYR A 36 -2.11 7.32 -23.68
C TYR A 36 -2.05 6.84 -22.21
N THR A 37 -0.86 6.54 -21.68
CA THR A 37 -0.68 5.93 -20.35
C THR A 37 -0.97 6.88 -19.19
N ASP A 38 -0.65 8.16 -19.34
CA ASP A 38 -0.83 9.15 -18.27
C ASP A 38 -2.30 9.56 -18.13
N ALA A 39 -3.03 9.59 -19.25
CA ALA A 39 -4.45 9.93 -19.27
C ALA A 39 -5.31 8.88 -18.55
N VAL A 40 -5.02 7.60 -18.76
CA VAL A 40 -5.77 6.52 -18.08
C VAL A 40 -5.48 6.53 -16.59
N THR A 41 -4.22 6.69 -16.18
CA THR A 41 -3.83 6.67 -14.77
C THR A 41 -4.36 7.89 -13.99
N GLN A 42 -4.59 9.01 -14.67
CA GLN A 42 -5.25 10.21 -14.11
C GLN A 42 -6.78 10.10 -14.07
N SER A 43 -7.38 9.10 -14.72
CA SER A 43 -8.83 8.90 -14.80
C SER A 43 -9.33 7.88 -13.77
N PRO A 44 -10.62 7.90 -13.40
CA PRO A 44 -11.22 6.89 -12.52
C PRO A 44 -11.42 5.52 -13.20
N TYR A 45 -10.88 5.29 -14.39
CA TYR A 45 -11.12 4.09 -15.20
C TYR A 45 -10.84 2.79 -14.45
N PHE A 46 -9.67 2.65 -13.81
CA PHE A 46 -9.30 1.45 -13.07
C PHE A 46 -10.15 1.23 -11.82
N ALA A 47 -10.49 2.31 -11.10
CA ALA A 47 -11.44 2.25 -9.99
C ALA A 47 -12.82 1.78 -10.48
N GLY A 48 -13.27 2.23 -11.65
CA GLY A 48 -14.51 1.79 -12.29
C GLY A 48 -14.53 0.30 -12.61
N ILE A 49 -13.39 -0.30 -13.02
CA ILE A 49 -13.28 -1.75 -13.23
C ILE A 49 -13.51 -2.52 -11.93
N ILE A 50 -12.95 -2.05 -10.82
CA ILE A 50 -13.14 -2.67 -9.50
C ILE A 50 -14.61 -2.53 -9.07
N THR A 51 -15.19 -1.34 -9.17
CA THR A 51 -16.62 -1.11 -8.87
C THR A 51 -17.52 -2.05 -9.69
N ALA A 52 -17.29 -2.15 -11.00
CA ALA A 52 -18.06 -3.04 -11.86
C ALA A 52 -17.89 -4.51 -11.46
N SER A 53 -16.67 -4.94 -11.12
CA SER A 53 -16.40 -6.31 -10.66
C SER A 53 -17.15 -6.63 -9.37
N ILE A 54 -17.15 -5.72 -8.39
CA ILE A 54 -17.90 -5.87 -7.14
C ILE A 54 -19.40 -5.99 -7.43
N ILE A 55 -19.95 -5.14 -8.32
CA ILE A 55 -21.36 -5.18 -8.70
C ILE A 55 -21.72 -6.54 -9.32
N TRP A 56 -20.90 -7.06 -10.24
CA TRP A 56 -21.17 -8.33 -10.89
C TRP A 56 -21.10 -9.53 -9.92
N VAL A 57 -20.14 -9.52 -9.00
CA VAL A 57 -20.02 -10.55 -7.96
C VAL A 57 -21.23 -10.50 -7.02
N VAL A 58 -21.65 -9.31 -6.57
CA VAL A 58 -22.86 -9.14 -5.74
C VAL A 58 -24.11 -9.57 -6.49
N TYR A 59 -24.23 -9.21 -7.77
CA TYR A 59 -25.36 -9.62 -8.61
C TYR A 59 -25.45 -11.14 -8.74
N ALA A 60 -24.32 -11.81 -9.03
CA ALA A 60 -24.26 -13.27 -9.11
C ALA A 60 -24.60 -13.92 -7.76
N TRP A 61 -24.11 -13.37 -6.66
CA TRP A 61 -24.43 -13.84 -5.32
C TRP A 61 -25.93 -13.72 -5.00
N VAL A 62 -26.57 -12.58 -5.29
CA VAL A 62 -27.99 -12.37 -5.00
C VAL A 62 -28.91 -13.22 -5.88
N THR A 63 -28.60 -13.30 -7.17
CA THR A 63 -29.49 -13.94 -8.15
C THR A 63 -29.32 -15.44 -8.24
N ARG A 64 -28.14 -15.98 -7.90
CA ARG A 64 -27.84 -17.41 -7.98
C ARG A 64 -27.63 -18.02 -6.60
N LEU A 65 -26.62 -17.55 -5.89
CA LEU A 65 -26.13 -18.23 -4.69
C LEU A 65 -27.13 -18.12 -3.52
N LEU A 66 -27.73 -16.94 -3.29
CA LEU A 66 -28.71 -16.75 -2.21
C LEU A 66 -30.00 -17.56 -2.42
N GLN A 67 -30.34 -17.90 -3.67
CA GLN A 67 -31.57 -18.64 -3.97
C GLN A 67 -31.52 -20.09 -3.49
N GLN A 68 -30.32 -20.68 -3.35
CA GLN A 68 -30.15 -22.08 -2.97
C GLN A 68 -30.39 -22.35 -1.46
N GLN A 69 -30.56 -21.31 -0.64
CA GLN A 69 -30.82 -21.37 0.82
C GLN A 69 -29.87 -22.27 1.65
N SER A 70 -28.75 -22.71 1.09
CA SER A 70 -27.71 -23.49 1.76
C SER A 70 -26.63 -22.58 2.37
N HIS A 71 -25.88 -23.06 3.38
CA HIS A 71 -24.72 -22.34 3.96
C HIS A 71 -24.99 -20.92 4.49
N PRO A 72 -25.99 -20.70 5.37
CA PRO A 72 -26.40 -19.35 5.82
C PRO A 72 -25.26 -18.54 6.48
N ILE A 73 -24.38 -19.20 7.23
CA ILE A 73 -23.21 -18.57 7.86
C ILE A 73 -22.22 -18.09 6.79
N GLY A 74 -22.01 -18.87 5.72
CA GLY A 74 -21.15 -18.49 4.61
C GLY A 74 -21.68 -17.26 3.87
N HIS A 75 -22.99 -17.19 3.63
CA HIS A 75 -23.65 -16.01 3.06
C HIS A 75 -23.52 -14.78 3.96
N LEU A 76 -23.67 -14.94 5.27
CA LEU A 76 -23.49 -13.85 6.23
C LEU A 76 -22.05 -13.29 6.19
N PHE A 77 -21.04 -14.16 6.26
CA PHE A 77 -19.65 -13.72 6.19
C PHE A 77 -19.32 -13.08 4.84
N PHE A 78 -19.85 -13.62 3.74
CA PHE A 78 -19.68 -13.02 2.43
C PHE A 78 -20.31 -11.62 2.37
N ALA A 79 -21.55 -11.47 2.87
CA ALA A 79 -22.25 -10.18 2.92
C ALA A 79 -21.47 -9.12 3.73
N LEU A 80 -20.94 -9.52 4.90
CA LEU A 80 -20.10 -8.66 5.72
C LEU A 80 -18.79 -8.29 5.01
N SER A 81 -18.13 -9.27 4.38
CA SER A 81 -16.86 -9.05 3.68
C SER A 81 -17.04 -8.12 2.48
N VAL A 82 -18.07 -8.32 1.65
CA VAL A 82 -18.30 -7.48 0.47
C VAL A 82 -18.76 -6.07 0.85
N GLY A 83 -19.56 -5.93 1.92
CA GLY A 83 -19.94 -4.63 2.47
C GLY A 83 -18.75 -3.85 3.02
N LEU A 84 -17.88 -4.50 3.80
CA LEU A 84 -16.64 -3.89 4.29
C LEU A 84 -15.67 -3.56 3.15
N CYS A 85 -15.56 -4.43 2.15
CA CYS A 85 -14.75 -4.19 0.96
C CYS A 85 -15.20 -2.94 0.21
N ALA A 86 -16.49 -2.85 -0.12
CA ALA A 86 -17.05 -1.69 -0.81
C ALA A 86 -16.89 -0.39 0.00
N TYR A 87 -17.14 -0.45 1.32
CA TYR A 87 -16.98 0.70 2.21
C TYR A 87 -15.51 1.18 2.26
N ASN A 88 -14.57 0.28 2.52
CA ASN A 88 -13.15 0.66 2.61
C ASN A 88 -12.58 1.10 1.27
N PHE A 89 -13.03 0.51 0.15
CA PHE A 89 -12.69 0.95 -1.19
C PHE A 89 -13.15 2.40 -1.44
N PHE A 90 -14.42 2.69 -1.15
CA PHE A 90 -14.96 4.04 -1.28
C PHE A 90 -14.24 5.05 -0.38
N ARG A 91 -13.94 4.66 0.86
CA ARG A 91 -13.15 5.49 1.79
C ARG A 91 -11.73 5.73 1.29
N ALA A 92 -11.06 4.73 0.71
CA ALA A 92 -9.71 4.89 0.16
C ALA A 92 -9.70 5.87 -1.02
N ILE A 93 -10.75 5.89 -1.85
CA ILE A 93 -10.93 6.84 -2.94
C ILE A 93 -11.17 8.26 -2.42
N THR A 94 -12.07 8.42 -1.44
CA THR A 94 -12.61 9.74 -1.07
C THR A 94 -11.86 10.45 0.05
N LEU A 95 -11.14 9.73 0.90
CA LEU A 95 -10.37 10.36 1.96
C LEU A 95 -9.18 11.14 1.41
N ASP A 96 -8.90 12.27 2.04
CA ASP A 96 -7.61 12.92 1.87
C ASP A 96 -6.49 11.95 2.29
N PRO A 97 -5.47 11.70 1.44
CA PRO A 97 -4.42 10.74 1.72
C PRO A 97 -3.40 11.22 2.78
N GLY A 98 -3.55 12.44 3.31
CA GLY A 98 -2.57 13.10 4.15
C GLY A 98 -1.84 14.19 3.38
N THR A 99 -2.58 15.11 2.77
CA THR A 99 -1.99 16.24 2.03
C THR A 99 -1.15 17.09 2.99
N CYS A 100 0.11 17.33 2.63
CA CYS A 100 1.01 18.13 3.46
C CYS A 100 0.55 19.60 3.50
N PRO A 101 0.72 20.28 4.65
CA PRO A 101 0.36 21.69 4.77
C PRO A 101 1.20 22.54 3.81
N LYS A 102 0.57 23.56 3.24
CA LYS A 102 1.23 24.62 2.46
C LYS A 102 1.38 25.86 3.34
N PRO A 103 2.41 26.70 3.11
CA PRO A 103 2.52 27.99 3.79
C PRO A 103 1.27 28.84 3.57
N SER A 104 0.84 29.54 4.61
CA SER A 104 -0.35 30.38 4.62
C SER A 104 -0.11 31.78 4.05
N SER A 105 1.14 32.26 4.07
CA SER A 105 1.56 33.53 3.49
C SER A 105 2.94 33.46 2.82
N ASP A 106 3.25 34.46 2.00
CA ASP A 106 4.56 34.60 1.35
C ASP A 106 5.68 34.84 2.37
N GLU A 107 5.38 35.49 3.51
CA GLU A 107 6.32 35.65 4.62
C GLU A 107 6.67 34.31 5.26
N GLU A 108 5.68 33.44 5.51
CA GLU A 108 5.91 32.09 6.04
C GLU A 108 6.75 31.26 5.07
N LEU A 109 6.44 31.32 3.77
CA LEU A 109 7.22 30.66 2.73
C LEU A 109 8.66 31.15 2.71
N LYS A 110 8.87 32.47 2.76
CA LYS A 110 10.21 33.07 2.80
C LYS A 110 10.98 32.60 4.02
N GLN A 111 10.35 32.61 5.20
CA GLN A 111 10.97 32.12 6.44
C GLN A 111 11.38 30.66 6.33
N ILE A 112 10.50 29.79 5.81
CA ILE A 112 10.83 28.37 5.57
C ILE A 112 12.06 28.21 4.66
N ILE A 113 12.14 28.99 3.59
CA ILE A 113 13.27 28.93 2.65
C ILE A 113 14.57 29.42 3.32
N GLU A 114 14.51 30.54 4.05
CA GLU A 114 15.65 31.10 4.77
C GLU A 114 16.16 30.14 5.86
N ASP A 115 15.26 29.57 6.65
CA ASP A 115 15.59 28.58 7.69
C ASP A 115 16.29 27.37 7.06
N LEU A 116 15.69 26.74 6.04
CA LEU A 116 16.28 25.60 5.35
C LEU A 116 17.62 25.95 4.69
N ALA A 117 17.77 27.15 4.13
CA ALA A 117 19.02 27.60 3.52
C ALA A 117 20.11 27.80 4.58
N SER A 118 19.77 28.41 5.71
CA SER A 118 20.71 28.66 6.82
C SER A 118 21.20 27.36 7.45
N GLU A 119 20.34 26.34 7.51
CA GLU A 119 20.67 24.99 7.99
C GLU A 119 21.44 24.16 6.94
N GLY A 120 21.63 24.67 5.72
CA GLY A 120 22.23 23.92 4.60
C GLY A 120 21.35 22.76 4.13
N ARG A 121 20.04 22.82 4.43
CA ARG A 121 19.06 21.77 4.19
C ARG A 121 18.11 22.08 3.04
N LEU A 122 18.19 23.23 2.38
CA LEU A 122 17.32 23.57 1.24
C LEU A 122 17.65 22.69 0.01
N ASN A 123 16.91 21.60 -0.15
CA ASN A 123 17.07 20.67 -1.26
C ASN A 123 15.73 19.96 -1.58
N GLY A 124 15.70 19.17 -2.67
CA GLY A 124 14.49 18.47 -3.12
C GLY A 124 13.93 17.42 -2.15
N GLN A 125 14.63 17.10 -1.06
CA GLN A 125 14.14 16.19 -0.03
C GLN A 125 13.34 16.89 1.06
N THR A 126 13.73 18.12 1.42
CA THR A 126 13.15 18.92 2.51
C THR A 126 12.22 20.03 2.00
N PHE A 127 12.29 20.36 0.71
CA PHE A 127 11.45 21.37 0.08
C PHE A 127 10.88 20.85 -1.24
N CYS A 128 9.61 21.17 -1.52
CA CYS A 128 8.94 20.86 -2.77
C CYS A 128 8.74 22.15 -3.57
N ILE A 129 9.38 22.22 -4.74
CA ILE A 129 9.26 23.36 -5.65
C ILE A 129 7.88 23.45 -6.31
N GLN A 130 7.22 22.31 -6.55
CA GLN A 130 5.88 22.29 -7.17
C GLN A 130 4.80 22.79 -6.20
N CYS A 131 4.92 22.41 -4.93
CA CYS A 131 3.96 22.84 -3.90
C CYS A 131 4.36 24.13 -3.17
N MET A 132 5.58 24.63 -3.40
CA MET A 132 6.20 25.73 -2.65
C MET A 132 6.03 25.53 -1.13
N ALA A 133 6.45 24.37 -0.64
CA ALA A 133 6.23 23.97 0.76
C ALA A 133 7.37 23.11 1.30
N ARG A 134 7.62 23.20 2.61
CA ARG A 134 8.49 22.26 3.32
C ARG A 134 7.90 20.85 3.23
N LYS A 135 8.75 19.86 2.99
CA LYS A 135 8.38 18.45 2.89
C LYS A 135 8.57 17.79 4.26
N PRO A 136 7.51 17.24 4.87
CA PRO A 136 7.65 16.35 6.01
C PRO A 136 8.49 15.12 5.64
N LEU A 137 9.11 14.49 6.64
CA LEU A 137 9.77 13.20 6.50
C LEU A 137 8.80 12.18 5.93
N ARG A 138 9.34 11.31 5.07
CA ARG A 138 8.57 10.25 4.38
C ARG A 138 7.45 10.79 3.46
N SER A 139 7.42 12.10 3.18
CA SER A 139 6.48 12.68 2.22
C SER A 139 7.02 12.67 0.80
N LYS A 140 6.10 12.71 -0.18
CA LYS A 140 6.45 12.82 -1.59
C LYS A 140 5.40 13.62 -2.36
N HIS A 141 5.87 14.45 -3.29
CA HIS A 141 5.02 15.08 -4.29
C HIS A 141 4.54 14.05 -5.31
N CYS A 142 3.22 13.88 -5.41
CA CYS A 142 2.60 13.09 -6.46
C CYS A 142 2.22 14.00 -7.63
N ARG A 143 2.90 13.85 -8.77
CA ARG A 143 2.61 14.61 -10.00
C ARG A 143 1.19 14.36 -10.53
N VAL A 144 0.62 13.18 -10.27
CA VAL A 144 -0.73 12.79 -10.72
C VAL A 144 -1.81 13.52 -9.90
N CYS A 145 -1.64 13.60 -8.59
CA CYS A 145 -2.56 14.28 -7.69
C CYS A 145 -2.20 15.76 -7.44
N ASP A 146 -1.10 16.22 -8.02
CA ASP A 146 -0.49 17.56 -7.85
C ASP A 146 -0.41 18.04 -6.40
N LYS A 147 0.05 17.15 -5.51
CA LYS A 147 0.18 17.46 -4.08
C LYS A 147 1.23 16.61 -3.38
N CYS A 148 1.83 17.17 -2.33
CA CYS A 148 2.64 16.41 -1.38
C CYS A 148 1.76 15.58 -0.45
N VAL A 149 2.10 14.30 -0.29
CA VAL A 149 1.39 13.37 0.59
C VAL A 149 2.34 12.92 1.70
N ALA A 150 1.92 13.10 2.95
CA ALA A 150 2.61 12.68 4.15
C ALA A 150 2.63 11.15 4.27
N ARG A 151 3.77 10.59 4.72
CA ARG A 151 4.02 9.15 4.76
C ARG A 151 3.51 8.45 3.48
N SER A 152 3.97 8.95 2.33
CA SER A 152 3.47 8.49 1.03
C SER A 152 3.84 7.02 0.81
N ASP A 153 2.84 6.21 0.49
CA ASP A 153 3.03 4.82 0.09
C ASP A 153 3.20 4.72 -1.42
N HIS A 154 2.14 5.06 -2.16
CA HIS A 154 2.15 5.12 -3.62
C HIS A 154 0.95 5.92 -4.14
N HIS A 155 0.98 6.27 -5.42
CA HIS A 155 -0.23 6.63 -6.15
C HIS A 155 -0.86 5.36 -6.72
N CYS A 156 -2.15 5.15 -6.46
CA CYS A 156 -2.83 3.92 -6.84
C CYS A 156 -3.98 4.23 -7.82
N PRO A 157 -3.80 3.93 -9.13
CA PRO A 157 -4.85 4.14 -10.11
C PRO A 157 -6.13 3.35 -9.81
N TRP A 158 -5.99 2.19 -9.16
CA TRP A 158 -7.10 1.31 -8.78
C TRP A 158 -8.04 1.91 -7.73
N VAL A 159 -7.56 2.82 -6.89
CA VAL A 159 -8.41 3.61 -5.97
C VAL A 159 -8.46 5.09 -6.37
N TRP A 160 -7.95 5.42 -7.57
CA TRP A 160 -7.90 6.78 -8.13
C TRP A 160 -7.46 7.85 -7.14
N ASN A 161 -6.52 7.51 -6.26
CA ASN A 161 -6.05 8.38 -5.19
C ASN A 161 -4.64 7.97 -4.78
N CYS A 162 -3.93 8.88 -4.10
CA CYS A 162 -2.73 8.49 -3.37
C CYS A 162 -3.10 7.65 -2.16
N VAL A 163 -2.18 6.77 -1.76
CA VAL A 163 -2.23 6.06 -0.49
C VAL A 163 -1.15 6.66 0.41
N GLY A 164 -1.55 7.16 1.58
CA GLY A 164 -0.68 7.85 2.53
C GLY A 164 -1.22 7.77 3.96
N SER A 165 -0.69 8.60 4.87
CA SER A 165 -0.97 8.51 6.32
C SER A 165 -2.45 8.37 6.67
N ASN A 166 -3.34 9.11 6.00
CA ASN A 166 -4.74 9.23 6.40
C ASN A 166 -5.67 8.16 5.79
N ASN A 167 -5.29 7.49 4.70
CA ASN A 167 -6.13 6.49 4.04
C ASN A 167 -5.48 5.09 3.87
N HIS A 168 -4.20 4.90 4.23
CA HIS A 168 -3.49 3.62 4.10
C HIS A 168 -4.18 2.47 4.86
N ARG A 169 -4.78 2.75 6.02
CA ARG A 169 -5.59 1.75 6.76
C ARG A 169 -6.80 1.28 5.97
N GLN A 170 -7.51 2.20 5.31
CA GLN A 170 -8.67 1.87 4.49
C GLN A 170 -8.25 1.06 3.27
N PHE A 171 -7.13 1.44 2.64
CA PHE A 171 -6.54 0.66 1.55
C PHE A 171 -6.21 -0.77 1.98
N LEU A 172 -5.56 -0.96 3.14
CA LEU A 172 -5.22 -2.30 3.64
C LEU A 172 -6.46 -3.14 3.96
N LEU A 173 -7.46 -2.54 4.63
CA LEU A 173 -8.73 -3.21 4.93
C LEU A 173 -9.51 -3.56 3.67
N PHE A 174 -9.49 -2.69 2.66
CA PHE A 174 -10.07 -2.96 1.34
C PHE A 174 -9.43 -4.21 0.72
N VAL A 175 -8.09 -4.26 0.61
CA VAL A 175 -7.40 -5.41 0.01
C VAL A 175 -7.64 -6.69 0.82
N LEU A 176 -7.62 -6.61 2.16
CA LEU A 176 -7.90 -7.75 3.03
C LEU A 176 -9.32 -8.31 2.82
N THR A 177 -10.32 -7.45 2.88
CA THR A 177 -11.74 -7.85 2.72
C THR A 177 -12.09 -8.23 1.28
N LEU A 178 -11.33 -7.74 0.29
CA LEU A 178 -11.39 -8.22 -1.09
C LEU A 178 -10.91 -9.67 -1.20
N VAL A 179 -9.73 -10.00 -0.64
CA VAL A 179 -9.18 -11.37 -0.64
C VAL A 179 -10.13 -12.32 0.08
N VAL A 180 -10.59 -11.97 1.28
CA VAL A 180 -11.56 -12.78 2.03
C VAL A 180 -12.87 -12.93 1.27
N GLY A 181 -13.37 -11.85 0.67
CA GLY A 181 -14.61 -11.86 -0.11
C GLY A 181 -14.54 -12.78 -1.32
N ILE A 182 -13.43 -12.78 -2.07
CA ILE A 182 -13.22 -13.68 -3.21
C ILE A 182 -13.18 -15.14 -2.75
N VAL A 183 -12.44 -15.45 -1.68
CA VAL A 183 -12.37 -16.83 -1.15
C VAL A 183 -13.75 -17.33 -0.72
N LEU A 184 -14.55 -16.49 -0.05
CA LEU A 184 -15.91 -16.84 0.35
C LEU A 184 -16.84 -17.00 -0.85
N PHE A 185 -16.72 -16.14 -1.88
CA PHE A 185 -17.49 -16.26 -3.11
C PHE A 185 -17.17 -17.56 -3.87
N ASP A 186 -15.89 -17.91 -3.98
CA ASP A 186 -15.44 -19.13 -4.64
C ASP A 186 -15.92 -20.37 -3.87
N TYR A 187 -15.88 -20.35 -2.53
CA TYR A 187 -16.46 -21.41 -1.69
C TYR A 187 -17.97 -21.58 -1.91
N LEU A 188 -18.75 -20.49 -1.89
CA LEU A 188 -20.20 -20.55 -2.11
C LEU A 188 -20.53 -21.00 -3.54
N THR A 189 -19.73 -20.59 -4.52
CA THR A 189 -19.87 -21.04 -5.91
C THR A 189 -19.56 -22.53 -6.06
N TYR A 190 -18.51 -23.02 -5.40
CA TYR A 190 -18.23 -24.45 -5.35
C TYR A 190 -19.39 -25.23 -4.73
N ALA A 191 -19.91 -24.77 -3.58
CA ALA A 191 -21.06 -25.39 -2.92
C ALA A 191 -22.31 -25.40 -3.82
N TYR A 192 -22.51 -24.34 -4.60
CA TYR A 192 -23.60 -24.24 -5.57
C TYR A 192 -23.54 -25.36 -6.61
N TYR A 193 -22.40 -25.54 -7.28
CA TYR A 193 -22.24 -26.61 -8.28
C TYR A 193 -22.19 -28.01 -7.67
N ALA A 194 -21.62 -28.17 -6.47
CA ALA A 194 -21.56 -29.46 -5.78
C ALA A 194 -22.96 -29.99 -5.40
N GLY A 195 -23.90 -29.08 -5.12
CA GLY A 195 -25.30 -29.42 -4.84
C GLY A 195 -26.23 -29.42 -6.07
N ALA A 196 -25.74 -29.04 -7.25
CA ALA A 196 -26.55 -28.93 -8.45
C ALA A 196 -26.72 -30.27 -9.18
N PRO A 197 -27.90 -30.56 -9.76
CA PRO A 197 -28.09 -31.72 -10.63
C PRO A 197 -27.43 -31.45 -11.98
N LEU A 198 -26.11 -31.62 -12.05
CA LEU A 198 -25.35 -31.39 -13.27
C LEU A 198 -25.78 -32.36 -14.39
N PRO A 199 -25.88 -31.91 -15.66
CA PRO A 199 -26.19 -32.79 -16.77
C PRO A 199 -25.15 -33.89 -16.88
N THR A 200 -25.59 -35.14 -16.96
CA THR A 200 -24.72 -36.31 -17.17
C THR A 200 -24.81 -36.84 -18.59
N ASN A 201 -25.86 -36.45 -19.33
CA ASN A 201 -26.10 -36.88 -20.70
C ASN A 201 -25.26 -36.03 -21.68
N PRO A 202 -24.34 -36.63 -22.46
CA PRO A 202 -23.56 -35.91 -23.47
C PRO A 202 -24.39 -35.21 -24.55
N ALA A 203 -25.67 -35.56 -24.72
CA ALA A 203 -26.57 -34.85 -25.63
C ALA A 203 -27.06 -33.50 -25.08
N GLU A 204 -27.10 -33.33 -23.76
CA GLU A 204 -27.48 -32.09 -23.07
C GLU A 204 -26.26 -31.19 -22.82
N ILE A 205 -25.07 -31.78 -22.79
CA ILE A 205 -23.79 -31.08 -22.76
C ILE A 205 -23.41 -30.72 -24.20
N SER A 206 -23.13 -29.45 -24.48
CA SER A 206 -22.74 -29.00 -25.83
C SER A 206 -21.66 -29.92 -26.44
N PRO A 207 -21.93 -30.66 -27.53
CA PRO A 207 -21.00 -31.64 -28.09
C PRO A 207 -19.70 -31.01 -28.61
N SER A 208 -19.71 -29.69 -28.84
CA SER A 208 -18.56 -28.89 -29.26
C SER A 208 -17.73 -28.33 -28.11
N CYS A 209 -17.99 -28.72 -26.85
CA CYS A 209 -17.23 -28.22 -25.71
C CYS A 209 -15.82 -28.85 -25.67
N PRO A 210 -14.73 -28.04 -25.71
CA PRO A 210 -13.36 -28.55 -25.74
C PRO A 210 -12.78 -28.93 -24.38
N LEU A 211 -13.55 -28.82 -23.29
CA LEU A 211 -13.09 -29.07 -21.91
C LEU A 211 -13.38 -30.52 -21.47
N PRO A 212 -12.81 -30.98 -20.34
CA PRO A 212 -13.24 -32.24 -19.72
C PRO A 212 -14.74 -32.24 -19.43
N LEU A 213 -15.36 -33.44 -19.45
CA LEU A 213 -16.82 -33.62 -19.35
C LEU A 213 -17.44 -32.88 -18.15
N GLU A 214 -16.80 -32.95 -16.98
CA GLU A 214 -17.26 -32.28 -15.76
C GLU A 214 -17.28 -30.75 -15.91
N ALA A 215 -16.23 -30.17 -16.52
CA ALA A 215 -16.15 -28.74 -16.78
C ALA A 215 -17.17 -28.29 -17.84
N CYS A 216 -17.45 -29.14 -18.84
CA CYS A 216 -18.52 -28.89 -19.81
C CYS A 216 -19.90 -28.91 -19.15
N ALA A 217 -20.15 -29.84 -18.22
CA ALA A 217 -21.40 -29.91 -17.47
C ALA A 217 -21.62 -28.65 -16.60
N ILE A 218 -20.59 -28.21 -15.88
CA ILE A 218 -20.61 -26.97 -15.06
C ILE A 218 -20.91 -25.74 -15.92
N THR A 219 -20.18 -25.60 -17.04
CA THR A 219 -20.33 -24.46 -17.94
C THR A 219 -21.66 -24.45 -18.68
N SER A 220 -22.27 -25.62 -18.92
CA SER A 220 -23.63 -25.70 -19.47
C SER A 220 -24.72 -25.36 -18.45
N TYR A 221 -24.48 -25.62 -17.17
CA TYR A 221 -25.47 -25.42 -16.11
C TYR A 221 -25.66 -23.94 -15.77
N ASP A 222 -24.58 -23.23 -15.45
CA ASP A 222 -24.60 -21.77 -15.29
C ASP A 222 -23.28 -21.18 -15.77
N SER A 223 -23.21 -20.83 -17.06
CA SER A 223 -22.02 -20.24 -17.68
C SER A 223 -21.65 -18.88 -17.09
N PHE A 224 -22.64 -18.12 -16.61
CA PHE A 224 -22.43 -16.77 -16.10
C PHE A 224 -21.75 -16.80 -14.73
N LEU A 225 -22.27 -17.60 -13.80
CA LEU A 225 -21.71 -17.72 -12.45
C LEU A 225 -20.26 -18.24 -12.49
N ILE A 226 -19.99 -19.31 -13.27
CA ILE A 226 -18.62 -19.83 -13.38
C ILE A 226 -17.67 -18.82 -14.04
N SER A 227 -18.14 -18.01 -15.00
CA SER A 227 -17.31 -16.97 -15.61
C SER A 227 -16.95 -15.87 -14.61
N VAL A 228 -17.89 -15.46 -13.77
CA VAL A 228 -17.64 -14.47 -12.70
C VAL A 228 -16.70 -15.04 -11.65
N ALA A 229 -16.84 -16.32 -11.28
CA ALA A 229 -15.93 -17.00 -10.36
C ALA A 229 -14.52 -17.11 -10.93
N ILE A 230 -14.34 -17.54 -12.19
CA ILE A 230 -13.02 -17.57 -12.85
C ILE A 230 -12.38 -16.17 -12.85
N TRP A 231 -13.15 -15.12 -13.14
CA TRP A 231 -12.67 -13.75 -13.05
C TRP A 231 -12.24 -13.39 -11.62
N ALA A 232 -13.06 -13.70 -10.61
CA ALA A 232 -12.74 -13.42 -9.21
C ALA A 232 -11.48 -14.19 -8.74
N THR A 233 -11.39 -15.50 -9.02
CA THR A 233 -10.22 -16.33 -8.68
C THR A 233 -8.96 -15.84 -9.38
N LEU A 234 -9.04 -15.38 -10.62
CA LEU A 234 -7.89 -14.77 -11.30
C LEU A 234 -7.36 -13.56 -10.50
N GLN A 235 -8.26 -12.68 -10.04
CA GLN A 235 -7.92 -11.50 -9.23
C GLN A 235 -7.29 -11.86 -7.87
N LEU A 236 -7.66 -13.02 -7.30
CA LEU A 236 -7.13 -13.49 -6.02
C LEU A 236 -5.60 -13.60 -6.02
N THR A 237 -5.01 -13.95 -7.16
CA THR A 237 -3.57 -14.21 -7.28
C THR A 237 -2.76 -12.96 -6.94
N TRP A 238 -2.99 -11.83 -7.61
CA TRP A 238 -2.22 -10.61 -7.36
C TRP A 238 -2.69 -9.85 -6.12
N THR A 239 -3.97 -9.91 -5.77
CA THR A 239 -4.48 -9.26 -4.56
C THR A 239 -3.92 -9.90 -3.29
N SER A 240 -3.72 -11.22 -3.28
CA SER A 240 -3.06 -11.93 -2.17
C SER A 240 -1.58 -11.55 -2.05
N LEU A 241 -0.86 -11.41 -3.18
CA LEU A 241 0.53 -10.95 -3.18
C LEU A 241 0.65 -9.51 -2.69
N LEU A 242 -0.25 -8.63 -3.14
CA LEU A 242 -0.34 -7.25 -2.68
C LEU A 242 -0.58 -7.21 -1.16
N LEU A 243 -1.56 -7.98 -0.65
CA LEU A 243 -1.86 -8.06 0.76
C LEU A 243 -0.64 -8.51 1.57
N GLY A 244 0.01 -9.61 1.17
CA GLY A 244 1.21 -10.12 1.84
C GLY A 244 2.35 -9.09 1.86
N SER A 245 2.57 -8.39 0.74
CA SER A 245 3.59 -7.35 0.65
C SER A 245 3.30 -6.17 1.58
N GLN A 246 2.05 -5.72 1.66
CA GLN A 246 1.65 -4.59 2.50
C GLN A 246 1.69 -4.97 3.99
N LEU A 247 1.28 -6.18 4.36
CA LEU A 247 1.40 -6.67 5.73
C LEU A 247 2.86 -6.76 6.18
N TRP A 248 3.76 -7.22 5.32
CA TRP A 248 5.20 -7.24 5.60
C TRP A 248 5.78 -5.83 5.75
N GLN A 249 5.36 -4.89 4.91
CA GLN A 249 5.77 -3.48 5.00
C GLN A 249 5.31 -2.85 6.32
N VAL A 250 4.05 -3.06 6.70
CA VAL A 250 3.49 -2.61 7.99
C VAL A 250 4.26 -3.22 9.16
N ALA A 251 4.54 -4.52 9.12
CA ALA A 251 5.30 -5.21 10.18
C ALA A 251 6.72 -4.66 10.38
N ARG A 252 7.29 -4.00 9.37
CA ARG A 252 8.64 -3.39 9.39
C ARG A 252 8.64 -1.87 9.40
N GLN A 253 7.46 -1.26 9.54
CA GLN A 253 7.26 0.19 9.52
C GLN A 253 7.85 0.88 8.27
N MET A 254 7.61 0.30 7.10
CA MET A 254 8.05 0.83 5.81
C MET A 254 6.87 1.13 4.90
N THR A 255 7.08 2.02 3.95
CA THR A 255 6.16 2.25 2.82
C THR A 255 6.69 1.65 1.52
N THR A 256 5.83 1.51 0.51
CA THR A 256 6.20 1.03 -0.82
C THR A 256 7.16 2.02 -1.50
N LEU A 257 6.99 3.32 -1.26
CA LEU A 257 7.92 4.36 -1.71
C LEU A 257 9.34 4.09 -1.19
N GLU A 258 9.45 3.82 0.09
CA GLU A 258 10.70 3.55 0.79
C GLU A 258 11.36 2.26 0.29
N VAL A 259 10.59 1.18 0.22
CA VAL A 259 11.05 -0.14 -0.24
C VAL A 259 11.47 -0.10 -1.71
N SER A 260 10.77 0.64 -2.57
CA SER A 260 11.12 0.75 -3.99
C SER A 260 12.34 1.64 -4.25
N ASN A 261 12.81 2.37 -3.24
CA ASN A 261 13.92 3.32 -3.31
C ASN A 261 14.98 3.07 -2.22
N LEU A 262 15.15 1.82 -1.78
CA LEU A 262 16.12 1.44 -0.74
C LEU A 262 17.55 1.94 -1.02
N GLY A 263 17.98 1.94 -2.29
CA GLY A 263 19.29 2.48 -2.67
C GLY A 263 19.42 4.01 -2.60
N ARG A 264 18.29 4.73 -2.49
CA ARG A 264 18.20 6.20 -2.51
C ARG A 264 17.82 6.79 -1.15
N TYR A 265 16.85 6.22 -0.43
CA TYR A 265 16.47 6.73 0.90
C TYR A 265 17.39 6.15 1.98
N GLY A 266 18.34 6.95 2.45
CA GLY A 266 19.39 6.47 3.33
C GLY A 266 19.03 6.28 4.80
N PHE A 267 17.75 6.28 5.18
CA PHE A 267 17.34 5.65 6.46
C PHE A 267 17.60 4.13 6.44
N MET A 268 17.85 3.57 5.25
CA MET A 268 18.29 2.20 5.01
C MET A 268 19.58 2.15 4.17
N GLY A 269 20.62 2.92 4.52
CA GLY A 269 21.96 2.71 3.94
C GLY A 269 22.14 3.13 2.47
N GLY A 270 21.27 3.99 1.95
CA GLY A 270 21.37 4.66 0.66
C GLY A 270 22.58 5.61 0.51
N ARG A 271 22.81 6.14 -0.71
CA ARG A 271 23.95 7.01 -1.04
C ARG A 271 23.99 8.30 -0.19
N GLY A 272 25.21 8.78 0.12
CA GLY A 272 25.43 10.04 0.84
C GLY A 272 24.78 11.24 0.15
N GLY A 273 24.22 12.17 0.92
CA GLY A 273 23.42 13.30 0.43
C GLY A 273 21.92 13.00 0.28
N ALA A 274 21.53 11.72 0.19
CA ALA A 274 20.14 11.28 0.21
C ALA A 274 19.76 10.49 1.48
N SER A 275 20.69 10.38 2.42
CA SER A 275 20.49 9.78 3.72
C SER A 275 19.78 10.71 4.70
N LEU A 276 19.26 10.15 5.80
CA LEU A 276 18.79 10.93 6.94
C LEU A 276 19.83 11.96 7.38
N THR A 277 21.12 11.70 7.19
CA THR A 277 22.25 12.64 7.38
C THR A 277 22.13 13.93 6.54
N GLY A 278 21.57 13.85 5.33
CA GLY A 278 21.30 15.01 4.45
C GLY A 278 19.96 15.70 4.74
N GLN A 279 19.02 15.00 5.40
CA GLN A 279 17.77 15.59 5.92
C GLN A 279 17.92 16.16 7.33
N MET A 280 18.82 15.61 8.16
CA MET A 280 19.07 15.96 9.58
C MET A 280 20.36 16.75 9.78
N GLY A 281 21.09 17.07 8.70
CA GLY A 281 22.30 17.89 8.77
C GLY A 281 23.36 17.35 9.73
N HIS A 282 24.16 16.35 9.31
CA HIS A 282 25.43 16.17 10.02
C HIS A 282 26.33 17.34 9.63
N ARG A 283 26.52 18.26 10.59
CA ARG A 283 27.46 19.36 10.56
C ARG A 283 28.81 18.82 10.08
N GLN A 284 29.12 18.99 8.79
CA GLN A 284 30.43 18.64 8.27
C GLN A 284 31.44 19.55 8.98
N ASN A 285 32.18 18.98 9.93
CA ASN A 285 33.47 19.57 10.25
C ASN A 285 34.28 19.52 8.96
N ARG A 286 34.50 20.71 8.39
CA ARG A 286 35.41 20.98 7.28
C ARG A 286 36.69 20.18 7.45
N PHE A 287 36.85 19.10 6.71
CA PHE A 287 38.13 18.60 6.20
C PHE A 287 37.84 17.61 5.07
N THR A 288 37.57 18.15 3.89
CA THR A 288 38.03 17.61 2.59
C THR A 288 37.51 18.56 1.51
N ALA A 289 38.42 19.39 1.01
CA ALA A 289 38.20 20.14 -0.21
C ALA A 289 38.07 19.17 -1.41
N ASN A 290 37.34 19.61 -2.43
CA ASN A 290 37.11 19.00 -3.74
C ASN A 290 35.90 18.06 -3.85
N GLN A 291 34.70 18.63 -3.87
CA GLN A 291 33.67 18.24 -4.83
C GLN A 291 32.68 19.39 -5.04
N LEU A 292 32.64 19.91 -6.27
CA LEU A 292 31.64 20.90 -6.70
C LEU A 292 30.24 20.26 -6.70
N PRO A 293 29.15 21.00 -6.42
CA PRO A 293 27.81 20.45 -6.46
C PRO A 293 27.34 20.30 -7.90
N GLY A 294 27.12 19.06 -8.34
CA GLY A 294 26.41 18.75 -9.57
C GLY A 294 24.90 18.95 -9.38
N VAL A 295 24.30 19.77 -10.24
CA VAL A 295 22.84 19.88 -10.37
C VAL A 295 22.34 18.61 -11.05
N ASP A 296 21.88 17.64 -10.26
CA ASP A 296 21.32 16.40 -10.81
C ASP A 296 19.80 16.54 -10.99
N SER A 297 19.43 16.71 -12.26
CA SER A 297 18.08 16.76 -12.80
C SER A 297 17.20 15.58 -12.36
N GLU A 298 16.06 15.91 -11.75
CA GLU A 298 14.92 15.00 -11.62
C GLU A 298 14.32 14.76 -13.01
N ASP A 299 14.67 13.66 -13.68
CA ASP A 299 13.77 12.90 -14.57
C ASP A 299 14.56 11.80 -15.30
N ALA A 300 14.37 10.55 -14.88
CA ALA A 300 14.60 9.37 -15.72
C ALA A 300 14.07 8.12 -15.00
N SER A 301 12.77 7.88 -15.09
CA SER A 301 12.23 6.53 -14.88
C SER A 301 11.03 6.22 -15.75
N LEU A 302 10.95 6.80 -16.96
CA LEU A 302 9.99 6.47 -17.99
C LEU A 302 10.59 6.73 -19.38
N ALA A 303 11.54 5.91 -19.82
CA ALA A 303 11.88 5.74 -21.23
C ALA A 303 12.70 4.46 -21.40
N GLY A 304 12.17 3.52 -22.19
CA GLY A 304 12.96 2.38 -22.68
C GLY A 304 13.97 2.88 -23.70
N GLY A 305 15.20 2.40 -23.59
CA GLY A 305 16.26 2.59 -24.59
C GLY A 305 17.00 1.28 -24.77
N GLU A 306 16.92 0.73 -25.98
CA GLU A 306 17.67 -0.44 -26.43
C GLU A 306 19.18 -0.14 -26.42
N VAL A 307 19.96 -1.04 -25.82
CA VAL A 307 21.39 -1.16 -26.12
C VAL A 307 21.72 -2.65 -26.24
N SER A 308 22.14 -3.03 -27.44
CA SER A 308 22.65 -4.33 -27.84
C SER A 308 23.97 -4.68 -27.14
N GLY A 309 24.04 -5.88 -26.55
CA GLY A 309 25.27 -6.48 -26.05
C GLY A 309 24.99 -7.90 -25.55
N GLY A 310 25.38 -8.90 -26.32
CA GLY A 310 25.05 -10.30 -26.09
C GLY A 310 25.80 -10.94 -24.91
N ALA A 311 25.10 -11.81 -24.18
CA ALA A 311 25.65 -13.02 -23.58
C ALA A 311 24.46 -13.91 -23.14
N HIS A 312 24.32 -15.07 -23.78
CA HIS A 312 23.36 -16.10 -23.38
C HIS A 312 23.77 -16.74 -22.06
N SER A 313 22.85 -16.82 -21.10
CA SER A 313 22.83 -17.88 -20.11
C SER A 313 21.39 -18.15 -19.66
N HIS A 314 21.00 -19.41 -19.75
CA HIS A 314 19.66 -19.92 -19.46
C HIS A 314 19.18 -19.54 -18.05
N ARG A 315 17.93 -19.06 -17.93
CA ARG A 315 17.08 -19.39 -16.77
C ARG A 315 15.59 -19.24 -17.10
N ARG A 316 14.97 -20.41 -17.25
CA ARG A 316 13.53 -20.66 -17.35
C ARG A 316 12.87 -20.20 -16.04
N GLY A 317 12.48 -18.93 -15.96
CA GLY A 317 11.92 -18.33 -14.74
C GLY A 317 11.67 -16.81 -14.82
N GLY A 318 12.28 -16.10 -15.78
CA GLY A 318 12.16 -14.64 -15.89
C GLY A 318 10.80 -14.10 -16.34
N PHE A 319 10.04 -14.86 -17.14
CA PHE A 319 8.74 -14.38 -17.65
C PHE A 319 7.71 -14.21 -16.53
N LEU A 320 7.58 -15.21 -15.65
CA LEU A 320 6.64 -15.16 -14.53
C LEU A 320 7.03 -14.05 -13.54
N MET A 321 8.33 -13.87 -13.29
CA MET A 321 8.81 -12.83 -12.39
C MET A 321 8.62 -11.41 -12.97
N ASN A 322 8.77 -11.23 -14.28
CA ASN A 322 8.46 -9.98 -14.97
C ASN A 322 6.95 -9.71 -15.06
N LEU A 323 6.15 -10.76 -15.29
CA LEU A 323 4.68 -10.67 -15.37
C LEU A 323 4.06 -10.35 -14.00
N LEU A 324 4.67 -10.86 -12.93
CA LEU A 324 4.26 -10.64 -11.54
C LEU A 324 4.95 -9.42 -10.88
N GLY A 325 5.85 -8.72 -11.58
CA GLY A 325 6.55 -7.53 -11.07
C GLY A 325 7.60 -7.82 -9.98
N PHE A 326 7.95 -9.09 -9.75
CA PHE A 326 8.95 -9.50 -8.77
C PHE A 326 10.39 -9.25 -9.23
N ASP A 327 10.60 -8.99 -10.52
CA ASP A 327 11.88 -8.59 -11.09
C ASP A 327 12.41 -7.28 -10.49
N ARG A 328 11.52 -6.40 -10.00
CA ARG A 328 11.88 -5.18 -9.26
C ARG A 328 12.57 -5.46 -7.92
N PHE A 329 12.35 -6.63 -7.33
CA PHE A 329 12.91 -7.05 -6.04
C PHE A 329 14.09 -8.04 -6.16
N THR A 330 14.30 -8.62 -7.36
CA THR A 330 15.21 -9.76 -7.54
C THR A 330 16.38 -9.49 -8.48
N LYS A 331 16.47 -8.29 -9.09
CA LYS A 331 17.58 -7.90 -9.99
C LYS A 331 18.60 -6.95 -9.34
N GLY A 332 19.87 -7.36 -9.39
CA GLY A 332 21.10 -6.55 -9.28
C GLY A 332 21.07 -5.38 -8.28
N LYS A 333 20.77 -4.17 -8.76
CA LYS A 333 20.80 -2.92 -7.97
C LYS A 333 19.81 -2.91 -6.80
N ALA A 334 18.69 -3.63 -6.90
CA ALA A 334 17.74 -3.78 -5.79
C ALA A 334 18.30 -4.68 -4.68
N VAL A 335 19.03 -5.76 -5.04
CA VAL A 335 19.67 -6.69 -4.10
C VAL A 335 20.86 -6.03 -3.39
N ASP A 336 21.68 -5.25 -4.12
CA ASP A 336 22.75 -4.43 -3.53
C ASP A 336 22.20 -3.30 -2.64
N GLY A 337 21.05 -2.74 -3.03
CA GLY A 337 20.29 -1.81 -2.19
C GLY A 337 19.79 -2.49 -0.92
N LEU A 338 19.26 -3.71 -1.01
CA LEU A 338 18.81 -4.51 0.13
C LEU A 338 19.96 -4.91 1.08
N THR A 339 21.15 -5.25 0.57
CA THR A 339 22.32 -5.60 1.40
C THR A 339 22.98 -4.39 2.06
N ARG A 340 22.87 -3.20 1.47
CA ARG A 340 23.24 -1.93 2.13
C ARG A 340 22.18 -1.52 3.15
N ALA A 341 20.90 -1.68 2.81
CA ALA A 341 19.77 -1.47 3.69
C ALA A 341 19.77 -2.37 4.92
N SER A 342 20.20 -3.63 4.79
CA SER A 342 20.29 -4.54 5.93
C SER A 342 21.32 -4.11 6.98
N LYS A 343 22.24 -3.19 6.64
CA LYS A 343 23.25 -2.65 7.57
C LYS A 343 22.80 -1.37 8.28
N ALA A 344 21.75 -0.71 7.80
CA ALA A 344 21.20 0.50 8.41
C ALA A 344 19.95 0.15 9.21
N SER A 345 19.88 0.63 10.45
CA SER A 345 18.70 0.45 11.30
C SER A 345 17.57 1.37 10.83
N ASN A 346 16.37 0.81 10.62
CA ASN A 346 15.17 1.62 10.40
C ASN A 346 14.80 2.32 11.73
N PRO A 347 14.92 3.66 11.85
CA PRO A 347 14.64 4.34 13.11
C PRO A 347 13.15 4.28 13.51
N PHE A 348 12.26 4.00 12.55
CA PHE A 348 10.83 3.85 12.79
C PHE A 348 10.45 2.43 13.25
N ASP A 349 11.36 1.46 13.18
CA ASP A 349 11.08 0.06 13.54
C ASP A 349 11.21 -0.17 15.05
N LEU A 350 10.05 -0.34 15.70
CA LEU A 350 9.91 -0.66 17.12
C LEU A 350 9.63 -2.15 17.38
N GLY A 351 9.74 -2.99 16.36
CA GLY A 351 9.35 -4.40 16.39
C GLY A 351 7.91 -4.63 15.92
N VAL A 352 7.65 -5.84 15.41
CA VAL A 352 6.43 -6.19 14.65
C VAL A 352 5.13 -5.75 15.34
N VAL A 353 4.97 -6.07 16.63
CA VAL A 353 3.74 -5.74 17.38
C VAL A 353 3.55 -4.23 17.50
N SER A 354 4.61 -3.49 17.88
CA SER A 354 4.55 -2.03 17.99
C SER A 354 4.37 -1.36 16.65
N ASN A 355 4.97 -1.88 15.57
CA ASN A 355 4.79 -1.35 14.21
C ASN A 355 3.35 -1.52 13.73
N CYS A 356 2.77 -2.70 13.94
CA CYS A 356 1.36 -2.94 13.65
C CYS A 356 0.46 -1.99 14.46
N LYS A 357 0.73 -1.86 15.77
CA LYS A 357 -0.02 -0.93 16.64
C LYS A 357 0.12 0.53 16.19
N ASP A 358 1.31 0.94 15.78
CA ASP A 358 1.56 2.29 15.25
C ASP A 358 0.78 2.55 13.96
N PHE A 359 0.79 1.58 13.03
CA PHE A 359 0.06 1.68 11.77
C PHE A 359 -1.44 1.89 12.00
N TRP A 360 -2.04 1.10 12.90
CA TRP A 360 -3.46 1.21 13.22
C TRP A 360 -3.79 2.46 14.05
N SER A 361 -2.86 2.95 14.86
CA SER A 361 -3.02 4.16 15.67
C SER A 361 -2.58 5.46 14.97
N ASN A 362 -2.09 5.37 13.73
CA ASN A 362 -1.65 6.49 12.91
C ASN A 362 -0.49 7.30 13.50
N GLY A 363 0.57 6.64 13.98
CA GLY A 363 1.75 7.34 14.50
C GLY A 363 1.69 7.64 16.01
N LYS A 364 0.58 7.34 16.70
CA LYS A 364 0.46 7.60 18.16
C LYS A 364 1.44 6.78 18.99
N GLU A 365 1.78 5.57 18.55
CA GLU A 365 2.76 4.73 19.24
C GLU A 365 4.17 5.33 19.15
N LEU A 366 4.51 5.92 18.00
CA LEU A 366 5.73 6.68 17.80
C LEU A 366 5.67 8.09 18.43
N GLY A 367 4.47 8.64 18.63
CA GLY A 367 4.22 10.01 19.08
C GLY A 367 4.44 11.04 17.97
N VAL A 368 4.06 10.69 16.73
CA VAL A 368 4.31 11.53 15.54
C VAL A 368 3.03 11.90 14.80
N GLU A 369 2.98 13.15 14.34
CA GLU A 369 2.07 13.62 13.30
C GLU A 369 2.83 13.63 11.98
N TYR A 370 2.53 12.68 11.08
CA TYR A 370 3.33 12.46 9.86
C TYR A 370 3.34 13.65 8.88
N ASP A 371 2.35 14.53 8.95
CA ASP A 371 2.25 15.77 8.17
C ASP A 371 3.06 16.93 8.76
N LYS A 372 3.54 16.80 10.00
CA LYS A 372 4.39 17.79 10.69
C LYS A 372 5.72 17.22 11.19
N LEU A 373 6.03 15.97 10.82
CA LEU A 373 7.27 15.33 11.18
C LEU A 373 8.36 15.78 10.22
N TYR A 374 9.31 16.62 10.64
CA TYR A 374 10.40 17.11 9.79
C TYR A 374 11.77 16.54 10.14
N ASP A 375 11.92 16.00 11.34
CA ASP A 375 13.18 15.49 11.88
C ASP A 375 12.94 14.23 12.74
N VAL A 376 13.96 13.37 12.83
CA VAL A 376 13.95 12.23 13.76
C VAL A 376 14.57 12.72 15.08
N PRO A 377 14.00 12.35 16.25
CA PRO A 377 14.63 12.68 17.54
C PRO A 377 16.08 12.21 17.60
N LEU A 378 16.95 12.96 18.27
CA LEU A 378 18.39 12.65 18.36
C LEU A 378 18.64 11.29 19.03
N GLU A 379 17.84 11.00 20.07
CA GLU A 379 17.76 9.75 20.82
C GLU A 379 17.05 8.61 20.05
N GLY A 380 16.40 8.94 18.93
CA GLY A 380 15.57 8.02 18.16
C GLY A 380 14.20 7.73 18.77
N PHE A 381 13.29 7.16 17.96
CA PHE A 381 11.90 6.97 18.39
C PHE A 381 11.72 5.98 19.54
N ARG A 382 12.65 5.04 19.72
CA ARG A 382 12.58 4.04 20.80
C ARG A 382 12.82 4.68 22.16
N GLU A 383 13.88 5.48 22.28
CA GLU A 383 14.22 6.18 23.53
C GLU A 383 13.23 7.31 23.80
N ALA A 384 12.84 8.07 22.77
CA ALA A 384 11.80 9.10 22.89
C ALA A 384 10.48 8.53 23.42
N LYS A 385 10.09 7.33 22.99
CA LYS A 385 8.91 6.63 23.51
C LYS A 385 9.09 6.19 24.96
N ALA A 386 10.26 5.65 25.32
CA ALA A 386 10.54 5.24 26.70
C ALA A 386 10.43 6.44 27.66
N ARG A 387 11.04 7.57 27.30
CA ARG A 387 10.97 8.81 28.09
C ARG A 387 9.54 9.30 28.29
N ARG A 388 8.72 9.36 27.22
CA ARG A 388 7.30 9.75 27.36
C ARG A 388 6.53 8.83 28.28
N ASN A 389 6.77 7.52 28.21
CA ASN A 389 6.12 6.56 29.09
C ASN A 389 6.55 6.72 30.56
N GLU A 390 7.79 7.14 30.81
CA GLU A 390 8.29 7.45 32.15
C GLU A 390 7.68 8.74 32.69
N GLU A 391 7.56 9.78 31.85
CA GLU A 391 6.87 11.05 32.19
C GLU A 391 5.40 10.80 32.55
N GLU A 392 4.66 10.04 31.72
CA GLU A 392 3.26 9.68 31.98
C GLU A 392 3.08 8.84 33.27
N GLN A 393 4.06 8.00 33.62
CA GLN A 393 4.04 7.21 34.86
C GLN A 393 4.46 8.03 36.09
N GLY A 394 5.34 9.02 35.92
CA GLY A 394 5.79 9.94 36.95
C GLY A 394 4.74 10.98 37.34
N GLU A 395 3.74 11.25 36.48
CA GLU A 395 2.61 12.14 36.74
C GLU A 395 1.44 11.48 37.51
N LEU A 396 1.52 10.20 37.87
CA LEU A 396 0.58 9.58 38.83
C LEU A 396 0.86 10.15 40.25
N PRO A 397 -0.06 10.94 40.85
CA PRO A 397 0.31 11.83 41.95
C PRO A 397 0.41 11.08 43.29
N GLY A 398 1.64 10.85 43.73
CA GLY A 398 1.97 10.89 45.15
C GLY A 398 2.04 12.34 45.61
N GLY A 399 0.90 12.90 46.03
CA GLY A 399 0.86 14.14 46.81
C GLY A 399 0.11 15.31 46.16
N SER A 400 -1.14 15.52 46.58
CA SER A 400 -1.71 16.87 46.63
C SER A 400 -2.38 17.08 47.99
N THR A 401 -1.80 17.97 48.79
CA THR A 401 -2.59 18.84 49.67
C THR A 401 -3.64 19.57 48.82
N GLY A 402 -4.82 19.75 49.40
CA GLY A 402 -6.09 19.86 48.68
C GLY A 402 -6.24 21.04 47.71
N LEU A 403 -7.05 20.81 46.67
CA LEU A 403 -8.24 21.62 46.41
C LEU A 403 -9.22 20.84 45.51
N ARG A 404 -10.47 20.73 45.94
CA ARG A 404 -11.58 20.07 45.24
C ARG A 404 -11.95 20.84 43.97
N LYS A 405 -12.17 20.13 42.85
CA LYS A 405 -13.35 20.33 41.98
C LYS A 405 -13.66 19.06 41.20
N SER A 406 -14.96 18.80 41.13
CA SER A 406 -15.66 17.56 40.81
C SER A 406 -15.79 17.27 39.30
N GLY A 407 -15.73 15.99 38.94
CA GLY A 407 -16.15 15.48 37.62
C GLY A 407 -15.92 13.97 37.50
N THR A 408 -17.02 13.22 37.48
CA THR A 408 -17.21 11.76 37.62
C THR A 408 -16.48 10.82 36.63
N PRO A 409 -16.38 9.51 36.96
CA PRO A 409 -15.34 8.60 36.47
C PRO A 409 -15.78 7.72 35.28
N ARG A 410 -14.81 7.15 34.56
CA ARG A 410 -15.02 5.94 33.75
C ARG A 410 -14.29 4.76 34.38
N THR A 411 -15.09 3.76 34.71
CA THR A 411 -14.80 2.51 35.41
C THR A 411 -14.31 1.40 34.49
N GLY A 412 -13.31 0.65 34.97
CA GLY A 412 -13.13 -0.79 34.77
C GLY A 412 -12.36 -1.23 33.51
N LEU A 413 -11.58 -2.32 33.51
CA LEU A 413 -11.26 -3.31 34.54
C LEU A 413 -10.21 -4.29 33.95
N PHE A 414 -9.43 -4.89 34.86
CA PHE A 414 -8.54 -6.06 34.74
C PHE A 414 -7.06 -5.84 34.32
N MET A 415 -6.10 -5.91 35.27
CA MET A 415 -5.42 -7.13 35.82
C MET A 415 -4.65 -7.85 34.70
N GLY A 416 -3.32 -7.87 34.67
CA GLY A 416 -2.43 -8.21 35.79
C GLY A 416 -1.94 -9.65 35.57
N LEU A 417 -0.90 -9.82 34.75
CA LEU A 417 -0.07 -11.03 34.73
C LEU A 417 1.39 -10.59 34.63
N THR A 418 2.01 -10.51 35.80
CA THR A 418 3.46 -10.43 35.97
C THR A 418 4.06 -11.81 35.74
N SER A 419 5.15 -11.89 34.98
CA SER A 419 6.16 -12.91 35.21
C SER A 419 7.53 -12.39 34.76
N PRO A 420 8.61 -12.64 35.54
CA PRO A 420 9.90 -12.02 35.34
C PRO A 420 10.77 -12.92 34.45
N PHE A 421 11.35 -12.37 33.38
CA PHE A 421 12.52 -12.99 32.77
C PHE A 421 13.70 -12.02 32.77
N ARG A 422 14.75 -12.52 33.41
CA ARG A 422 16.03 -11.89 33.70
C ARG A 422 16.70 -11.31 32.46
N SER A 423 17.20 -10.10 32.66
CA SER A 423 18.27 -9.44 31.92
C SER A 423 19.43 -10.39 31.58
N ALA A 424 19.80 -10.42 30.30
CA ALA A 424 21.12 -10.80 29.84
C ALA A 424 21.80 -9.54 29.29
N ASN A 425 22.88 -9.20 29.96
CA ASN A 425 23.76 -8.04 29.79
C ASN A 425 24.39 -7.98 28.38
N ARG A 426 24.38 -6.81 27.71
CA ARG A 426 25.43 -6.45 26.75
C ARG A 426 25.55 -4.94 26.49
N SER A 427 26.66 -4.41 27.01
CA SER A 427 27.41 -3.19 26.70
C SER A 427 26.65 -1.86 26.58
N GLY A 428 26.73 -1.07 27.65
CA GLY A 428 26.45 0.36 27.62
C GLY A 428 27.44 1.14 26.76
N TYR A 429 26.96 2.28 26.27
CA TYR A 429 27.74 3.29 25.57
C TYR A 429 27.94 4.45 26.56
N GLU A 430 29.19 4.73 26.94
CA GLU A 430 29.55 5.91 27.73
C GLU A 430 29.65 7.15 26.80
N PRO A 431 29.09 8.31 27.18
CA PRO A 431 29.33 9.55 26.46
C PRO A 431 30.69 10.13 26.86
N VAL A 432 31.58 10.34 25.89
CA VAL A 432 32.84 11.03 26.11
C VAL A 432 32.56 12.52 26.29
N SER A 433 32.94 13.02 27.47
CA SER A 433 32.90 14.42 27.87
C SER A 433 33.84 15.30 27.04
N GLN A 434 33.44 16.56 26.92
CA GLN A 434 34.15 17.65 26.27
C GLN A 434 35.53 17.90 26.89
N VAL A 435 36.54 18.08 26.03
CA VAL A 435 37.67 19.01 26.23
C VAL A 435 37.95 19.70 24.90
#